data_AF-A0A2D4YYR7-F1
#
_entry.id   AF-A0A2D4YYR7-F1
#
_cell.length_a   1.000
_cell.length_b   1.000
_cell.length_c   1.000
_cell.angle_alpha   90.00
_cell.angle_beta   90.00
_cell.angle_gamma   90.00
#
_symmetry.space_group_name_H-M   'P 1'
#
loop_
_entity.id
_entity.type
_entity.pdbx_description
1 polymer ?
#
loop_
_entity_poly.entity_id
_entity_poly.type
_entity_poly.pdbx_seq_one_letter_code
_entity_poly.pdbx_strand_id
1 'polypeptide(L)'
;MSNSQDFAALGALVADVGEGNVIDAEILEGCPVEAHDLDEMDANQAAQVAAHCFLTLFDHRVKQIQGVDADLDEGLWSGTLDGFGFVIRRESTGDLILDFSAPAG
;
A
#
# COMPACT_ATOMS: atom_id res chain seq x y z
N MET A 1 -2.90 24.29 -14.47
CA MET A 1 -1.48 23.97 -14.18
C MET A 1 -1.37 23.29 -12.81
N SER A 2 -2.10 22.19 -12.57
CA SER A 2 -2.28 21.64 -11.20
C SER A 2 -1.56 20.30 -10.97
N ASN A 3 -1.73 19.33 -11.89
CA ASN A 3 -1.35 17.94 -11.63
C ASN A 3 0.13 17.70 -11.24
N SER A 4 1.08 18.47 -11.77
CA SER A 4 2.51 18.22 -11.47
C SER A 4 2.94 18.76 -10.10
N GLN A 5 2.35 19.86 -9.64
CA GLN A 5 2.63 20.38 -8.28
C GLN A 5 1.94 19.54 -7.22
N ASP A 6 0.72 19.09 -7.51
CA ASP A 6 -0.05 18.21 -6.62
C ASP A 6 0.66 16.85 -6.46
N PHE A 7 1.17 16.29 -7.56
CA PHE A 7 1.93 15.03 -7.53
C PHE A 7 3.29 15.17 -6.81
N ALA A 8 3.99 16.30 -6.98
CA ALA A 8 5.23 16.55 -6.26
C ALA A 8 5.01 16.73 -4.74
N ALA A 9 3.92 17.39 -4.35
CA ALA A 9 3.52 17.53 -2.96
C ALA A 9 3.13 16.18 -2.34
N LEU A 10 2.37 15.37 -3.09
CA LEU A 10 2.03 14.00 -2.69
C LEU A 10 3.29 13.15 -2.52
N GLY A 11 4.24 13.22 -3.45
CA GLY A 11 5.50 12.49 -3.34
C GLY A 11 6.33 12.91 -2.12
N ALA A 12 6.32 14.20 -1.75
CA ALA A 12 6.96 14.67 -0.52
C ALA A 12 6.26 14.13 0.74
N LEU A 13 4.93 14.05 0.73
CA LEU A 13 4.15 13.50 1.83
C LEU A 13 4.38 11.99 1.99
N VAL A 14 4.38 11.24 0.88
CA VAL A 14 4.71 9.81 0.86
C VAL A 14 6.12 9.56 1.42
N ALA A 15 7.08 10.42 1.11
CA ALA A 15 8.44 10.30 1.66
C ALA A 15 8.53 10.60 3.17
N ASP A 16 7.60 11.37 3.73
CA ASP A 16 7.61 11.77 5.14
C ASP A 16 6.84 10.78 6.03
N VAL A 17 5.70 10.25 5.55
CA VAL A 17 4.80 9.40 6.36
C VAL A 17 4.41 8.07 5.70
N GLY A 18 5.00 7.73 4.55
CA GLY A 18 4.65 6.53 3.78
C GLY A 18 5.28 5.23 4.30
N GLU A 19 6.27 5.30 5.17
CA GLU A 19 6.98 4.12 5.71
C GLU A 19 6.38 3.64 7.04
N GLY A 20 6.29 2.32 7.22
CA GLY A 20 6.03 1.70 8.52
C GLY A 20 4.58 1.76 8.99
N ASN A 21 3.63 1.95 8.08
CA ASN A 21 2.21 2.05 8.43
C ASN A 21 1.65 0.66 8.76
N VAL A 22 1.10 0.48 9.97
CA VAL A 22 0.46 -0.79 10.35
C VAL A 22 -0.90 -0.89 9.65
N ILE A 23 -1.17 -2.03 9.01
CA ILE A 23 -2.48 -2.35 8.46
C ILE A 23 -3.34 -2.91 9.61
N ASP A 24 -4.23 -2.08 10.15
CA ASP A 24 -5.16 -2.42 11.21
C ASP A 24 -6.62 -2.41 10.74
N ALA A 25 -7.55 -2.70 11.66
CA ALA A 25 -8.98 -2.70 11.35
C ALA A 25 -9.53 -1.30 11.04
N GLU A 26 -8.89 -0.22 11.53
CA GLU A 26 -9.34 1.16 11.29
C GLU A 26 -8.99 1.59 9.86
N ILE A 27 -7.76 1.31 9.41
CA ILE A 27 -7.32 1.67 8.04
C ILE A 27 -7.97 0.79 6.97
N LEU A 28 -8.46 -0.40 7.33
CA LEU A 28 -9.18 -1.31 6.44
C LEU A 28 -10.70 -1.07 6.38
N GLU A 29 -11.23 -0.07 7.09
CA GLU A 29 -12.67 0.18 7.08
C GLU A 29 -13.18 0.49 5.65
N GLY A 30 -13.97 -0.42 5.09
CA GLY A 30 -14.47 -0.32 3.72
C GLY A 30 -13.48 -0.81 2.64
N CYS A 31 -12.41 -1.50 3.04
CA CYS A 31 -11.53 -2.22 2.12
C CYS A 31 -12.28 -3.42 1.50
N PRO A 32 -12.09 -3.70 0.20
CA PRO A 32 -12.73 -4.86 -0.45
C PRO A 32 -12.14 -6.22 -0.02
N VAL A 33 -10.97 -6.22 0.62
CA VAL A 33 -10.34 -7.43 1.15
C VAL A 33 -10.62 -7.53 2.64
N GLU A 34 -11.15 -8.67 3.06
CA GLU A 34 -11.47 -8.92 4.45
C GLU A 34 -10.19 -9.12 5.27
N ALA A 35 -10.22 -8.72 6.55
CA ALA A 35 -9.04 -8.77 7.42
C ALA A 35 -8.46 -10.19 7.59
N HIS A 36 -9.29 -11.23 7.47
CA HIS A 36 -8.86 -12.63 7.59
C HIS A 36 -8.21 -13.18 6.31
N ASP A 37 -8.39 -12.51 5.18
CA ASP A 37 -7.81 -12.92 3.89
C ASP A 37 -6.44 -12.27 3.65
N LEU A 38 -6.04 -11.31 4.49
CA LEU A 38 -4.81 -10.52 4.28
C LEU A 38 -3.55 -11.39 4.22
N ASP A 39 -3.50 -12.45 5.02
CA ASP A 39 -2.34 -13.34 5.07
C ASP A 39 -2.21 -14.27 3.85
N GLU A 40 -3.26 -14.38 3.05
CA GLU A 40 -3.34 -15.27 1.88
C GLU A 40 -3.53 -14.49 0.57
N MET A 41 -3.37 -13.17 0.62
CA MET A 41 -3.55 -12.30 -0.55
C MET A 41 -2.61 -12.67 -1.69
N ASP A 42 -3.13 -12.63 -2.92
CA ASP A 42 -2.28 -12.50 -4.09
C ASP A 42 -1.76 -11.07 -4.28
N ALA A 43 -0.85 -10.87 -5.23
CA ALA A 43 -0.26 -9.56 -5.50
C ALA A 43 -1.30 -8.50 -5.89
N ASN A 44 -2.40 -8.89 -6.56
CA ASN A 44 -3.43 -7.95 -6.97
C ASN A 44 -4.32 -7.53 -5.79
N GLN A 45 -4.65 -8.46 -4.91
CA GLN A 45 -5.36 -8.17 -3.66
C GLN A 45 -4.51 -7.27 -2.76
N ALA A 46 -3.21 -7.56 -2.63
CA ALA A 46 -2.28 -6.70 -1.90
C ALA A 46 -2.25 -5.27 -2.49
N ALA A 47 -2.27 -5.13 -3.81
CA ALA A 47 -2.32 -3.83 -4.46
C ALA A 47 -3.65 -3.09 -4.23
N GLN A 48 -4.79 -3.80 -4.10
CA GLN A 48 -6.06 -3.20 -3.71
C GLN A 48 -6.04 -2.71 -2.25
N VAL A 49 -5.48 -3.50 -1.34
CA VAL A 49 -5.30 -3.10 0.06
C VAL A 49 -4.39 -1.89 0.17
N ALA A 50 -3.25 -1.90 -0.51
CA ALA A 50 -2.32 -0.78 -0.55
C ALA A 50 -2.99 0.49 -1.13
N ALA A 51 -3.77 0.35 -2.21
CA ALA A 51 -4.51 1.48 -2.79
C ALA A 51 -5.56 2.06 -1.84
N HIS A 52 -6.24 1.21 -1.08
CA HIS A 52 -7.19 1.63 -0.06
C HIS A 52 -6.48 2.40 1.07
N CYS A 53 -5.41 1.83 1.61
CA CYS A 53 -4.60 2.49 2.64
C CYS A 53 -4.03 3.83 2.15
N PHE A 54 -3.61 3.91 0.89
CA PHE A 54 -3.11 5.14 0.27
C PHE A 54 -4.20 6.24 0.24
N LEU A 55 -5.44 5.89 -0.09
CA LEU A 55 -6.56 6.82 -0.01
C LEU A 55 -6.79 7.29 1.43
N THR A 56 -6.80 6.37 2.39
CA THR A 56 -7.06 6.69 3.81
C THR A 56 -5.98 7.60 4.40
N LEU A 57 -4.71 7.36 4.07
CA LEU A 57 -3.57 8.11 4.62
C LEU A 57 -3.34 9.46 3.92
N PHE A 58 -3.54 9.53 2.61
CA PHE A 58 -3.17 10.69 1.80
C PHE A 58 -4.34 11.44 1.18
N ASP A 59 -5.59 10.99 1.40
CA ASP A 59 -6.80 11.49 0.73
C ASP A 59 -6.67 11.50 -0.81
N HIS A 60 -5.88 10.55 -1.35
CA HIS A 60 -5.60 10.44 -2.78
C HIS A 60 -6.15 9.14 -3.35
N ARG A 61 -7.10 9.26 -4.28
CA ARG A 61 -7.64 8.11 -5.00
C ARG A 61 -6.70 7.68 -6.13
N VAL A 62 -6.07 6.52 -5.93
CA VAL A 62 -5.22 5.84 -6.93
C VAL A 62 -6.04 5.46 -8.17
N LYS A 63 -5.45 5.62 -9.36
CA LYS A 63 -6.08 5.29 -10.65
C LYS A 63 -5.43 4.09 -11.33
N GLN A 64 -4.15 3.87 -11.12
CA GLN A 64 -3.38 2.75 -11.65
C GLN A 64 -2.85 1.92 -10.50
N ILE A 65 -3.28 0.67 -10.44
CA ILE A 65 -2.94 -0.28 -9.39
C ILE A 65 -2.35 -1.50 -10.07
N GLN A 66 -1.18 -1.94 -9.63
CA GLN A 66 -0.53 -3.13 -10.15
C GLN A 66 0.13 -3.92 -9.02
N GLY A 67 -0.29 -5.17 -8.83
CA GLY A 67 0.47 -6.15 -8.05
C GLY A 67 1.65 -6.65 -8.86
N VAL A 68 2.81 -6.76 -8.24
CA VAL A 68 4.05 -7.25 -8.88
C VAL A 68 4.42 -8.62 -8.35
N ASP A 69 4.51 -8.78 -7.03
CA ASP A 69 4.94 -10.03 -6.42
C ASP A 69 4.21 -10.30 -5.10
N ALA A 70 4.10 -11.58 -4.74
CA ALA A 70 3.51 -12.08 -3.51
C ALA A 70 4.21 -13.37 -3.09
N ASP A 71 5.04 -13.26 -2.05
CA ASP A 71 5.68 -14.38 -1.38
C ASP A 71 4.99 -14.62 -0.03
N LEU A 72 4.10 -15.62 -0.01
CA LEU A 72 3.34 -15.98 1.19
C LEU A 72 4.22 -16.64 2.27
N ASP A 73 5.30 -17.29 1.87
CA ASP A 73 6.21 -17.97 2.79
C ASP A 73 7.09 -16.94 3.52
N GLU A 74 7.51 -15.89 2.82
CA GLU A 74 8.23 -14.74 3.40
C GLU A 74 7.28 -13.67 4.00
N GLY A 75 5.98 -13.76 3.71
CA GLY A 75 4.99 -12.77 4.13
C GLY A 75 5.24 -11.40 3.49
N LEU A 76 5.55 -11.38 2.21
CA LEU A 76 5.96 -10.18 1.46
C LEU A 76 5.10 -9.99 0.21
N TRP A 77 4.57 -8.79 0.04
CA TRP A 77 3.85 -8.40 -1.18
C TRP A 77 4.37 -7.07 -1.69
N SER A 78 4.38 -6.90 -3.01
CA SER A 78 4.86 -5.65 -3.60
C SER A 78 4.08 -5.27 -4.85
N GLY A 79 4.16 -3.99 -5.21
CA GLY A 79 3.54 -3.48 -6.42
C GLY A 79 3.70 -1.98 -6.60
N THR A 80 2.84 -1.39 -7.44
CA THR A 80 2.83 0.05 -7.72
C THR A 80 1.43 0.65 -7.72
N LEU A 81 1.35 1.93 -7.31
CA LEU A 81 0.16 2.77 -7.21
C LEU A 81 0.43 4.13 -7.84
N ASP A 82 -0.17 4.44 -9.00
CA ASP A 82 0.08 5.71 -9.73
C ASP A 82 1.58 6.05 -9.93
N GLY A 83 2.44 5.03 -9.98
CA GLY A 83 3.90 5.17 -10.09
C GLY A 83 4.67 5.25 -8.76
N PHE A 84 4.00 5.23 -7.61
CA PHE A 84 4.62 4.98 -6.30
C PHE A 84 4.79 3.48 -6.08
N GLY A 85 5.91 3.04 -5.52
CA GLY A 85 6.08 1.66 -5.09
C GLY A 85 5.35 1.41 -3.78
N PHE A 86 4.99 0.16 -3.52
CA PHE A 86 4.59 -0.26 -2.18
C PHE A 86 5.17 -1.65 -1.85
N VAL A 87 5.39 -1.87 -0.56
CA VAL A 87 5.69 -3.18 0.02
C VAL A 87 4.80 -3.39 1.23
N ILE A 88 4.16 -4.55 1.31
CA ILE A 88 3.53 -5.04 2.54
C ILE A 88 4.40 -6.17 3.07
N ARG A 89 4.75 -6.14 4.36
CA ARG A 89 5.50 -7.20 5.03
C ARG A 89 4.79 -7.65 6.29
N ARG A 90 4.77 -8.95 6.53
CA ARG A 90 4.39 -9.54 7.81
C ARG A 90 5.56 -9.49 8.79
N GLU A 91 5.35 -8.82 9.90
CA GLU A 91 6.30 -8.79 11.00
C GLU A 91 6.15 -10.02 11.89
N SER A 92 7.16 -10.28 12.73
CA SER A 92 7.16 -11.42 13.65
C SER A 92 6.03 -11.39 14.70
N THR A 93 5.41 -10.23 14.91
CA THR A 93 4.21 -10.07 15.75
C THR A 93 2.93 -10.56 15.06
N GLY A 94 2.97 -10.78 13.74
CA GLY A 94 1.81 -11.07 12.90
C GLY A 94 1.19 -9.81 12.27
N ASP A 95 1.69 -8.63 12.60
CA ASP A 95 1.20 -7.38 12.01
C ASP A 95 1.69 -7.24 10.57
N LEU A 96 0.82 -6.68 9.71
CA LEU A 96 1.19 -6.32 8.35
C LEU A 96 1.61 -4.85 8.32
N ILE A 97 2.83 -4.60 7.85
CA ILE A 97 3.42 -3.27 7.73
C ILE A 97 3.48 -2.88 6.26
N LEU A 98 2.95 -1.69 5.96
CA LEU A 98 2.90 -1.10 4.63
C LEU A 98 3.92 0.04 4.51
N ASP A 99 4.69 -0.01 3.44
CA ASP A 99 5.70 0.99 3.10
C ASP A 99 5.53 1.44 1.65
N PHE A 100 5.25 2.73 1.46
CA PHE A 100 5.14 3.39 0.15
C PHE A 100 6.42 4.11 -0.30
N SER A 101 7.46 4.13 0.54
CA SER A 101 8.78 4.68 0.21
C SER A 101 9.61 3.73 -0.63
N ALA A 102 9.16 2.48 -0.77
CA ALA A 102 9.79 1.48 -1.61
C ALA A 102 9.88 1.95 -3.07
N PRO A 103 10.98 1.63 -3.78
CA PRO A 103 11.10 1.97 -5.19
C PRO A 103 10.00 1.27 -5.99
N ALA A 104 9.41 1.99 -6.95
CA ALA A 104 8.53 1.37 -7.94
C ALA A 104 9.35 0.36 -8.76
N GLY A 105 8.94 -0.91 -8.71
CA GLY A 105 9.57 -2.02 -9.42
C GLY A 105 9.47 -1.94 -10.94
#